data_AF-A0A117ITQ3-F1
#
_entry.id   AF-A0A117ITQ3-F1
#
_cell.length_a   1.000
_cell.length_b   1.000
_cell.length_c   1.000
_cell.angle_alpha   90.00
_cell.angle_beta   90.00
_cell.angle_gamma   90.00
#
_symmetry.space_group_name_H-M   'P 1'
#
loop_
_entity.id
_entity.type
_entity.pdbx_description
1 polymer ?
#
loop_
_entity_poly.entity_id
_entity_poly.type
_entity_poly.pdbx_seq_one_letter_code
_entity_poly.pdbx_strand_id
1 'polypeptide(L)'
;MAIDESNNAAAMVVVNYEDLPRLTKDFRRIRHFREVKRNRNRYLKEESKPKLEKAVRKYYLELRYYPKIGHYFWEDVEYYAQFGLEIIADDKLWRAVVGRFEDVQISIVKEGDIASAIEELKQKLWKAQKEKDIITQAEAERELEYYLQRKILITIADNHVNLRRRGLKH
;
A
#
# COMPACT_ATOMS: atom_id res chain seq x y z
N MET A 1 -4.09 1.92 3.04
CA MET A 1 -4.28 3.22 3.74
C MET A 1 -3.05 3.49 4.56
N ALA A 2 -2.63 4.75 4.68
CA ALA A 2 -1.49 5.15 5.50
C ALA A 2 -1.86 6.35 6.37
N ILE A 3 -1.33 6.43 7.59
CA ILE A 3 -1.62 7.52 8.54
C ILE A 3 -0.34 8.29 8.87
N ASP A 4 -0.47 9.62 8.94
CA ASP A 4 0.50 10.48 9.60
C ASP A 4 0.01 10.87 11.00
N GLU A 5 0.72 10.34 11.98
CA GLU A 5 0.47 10.47 13.41
C GLU A 5 0.52 11.91 13.93
N SER A 6 1.24 12.79 13.25
CA SER A 6 1.44 14.17 13.70
C SER A 6 0.11 14.95 13.74
N ASN A 7 -0.81 14.61 12.83
CA ASN A 7 -2.03 15.38 12.57
C ASN A 7 -3.29 14.49 12.40
N ASN A 8 -3.18 13.17 12.60
CA ASN A 8 -4.21 12.20 12.20
C ASN A 8 -4.62 12.33 10.71
N ALA A 9 -3.71 12.79 9.85
CA ALA A 9 -3.96 12.82 8.42
C ALA A 9 -3.82 11.42 7.83
N ALA A 10 -4.60 11.09 6.81
CA ALA A 10 -4.54 9.79 6.16
C ALA A 10 -4.49 9.92 4.64
N ALA A 11 -3.88 8.94 3.97
CA ALA A 11 -4.10 8.70 2.55
C ALA A 11 -4.76 7.36 2.33
N MET A 12 -5.67 7.37 1.37
CA MET A 12 -6.25 6.17 0.79
C MET A 12 -5.80 6.07 -0.66
N VAL A 13 -5.43 4.86 -1.05
CA VAL A 13 -5.04 4.51 -2.41
C VAL A 13 -6.05 3.46 -2.86
N VAL A 14 -6.77 3.76 -3.93
CA VAL A 14 -7.74 2.85 -4.55
C VAL A 14 -7.20 2.48 -5.91
N VAL A 15 -7.13 1.17 -6.18
CA VAL A 15 -6.54 0.63 -7.40
C VAL A 15 -7.46 -0.43 -7.96
N ASN A 16 -7.68 -0.43 -9.27
CA ASN A 16 -8.34 -1.55 -9.93
C ASN A 16 -7.43 -2.79 -9.87
N TYR A 17 -7.98 -3.92 -9.45
CA TYR A 17 -7.25 -5.18 -9.33
C TYR A 17 -6.51 -5.56 -10.63
N GLU A 18 -7.11 -5.33 -11.80
CA GLU A 18 -6.50 -5.63 -13.10
C GLU A 18 -5.26 -4.80 -13.40
N ASP A 19 -5.17 -3.59 -12.83
CA ASP A 19 -4.03 -2.69 -12.99
C ASP A 19 -2.92 -2.95 -11.99
N LEU A 20 -3.21 -3.64 -10.88
CA LEU A 20 -2.30 -3.80 -9.75
C LEU A 20 -0.92 -4.37 -10.15
N PRO A 21 -0.79 -5.43 -10.99
CA PRO A 21 0.53 -5.94 -11.38
C PRO A 21 1.33 -4.95 -12.23
N ARG A 22 0.66 -4.19 -13.11
CA ARG A 22 1.31 -3.22 -14.01
C ARG A 22 1.72 -1.96 -13.25
N LEU A 23 0.83 -1.46 -12.40
CA LEU A 23 1.08 -0.34 -11.51
C LEU A 23 2.29 -0.64 -10.61
N THR A 24 2.25 -1.73 -9.86
CA THR A 24 3.30 -2.06 -8.88
C THR A 24 4.65 -2.26 -9.54
N LYS A 25 4.70 -2.89 -10.73
CA LYS A 25 5.92 -2.99 -11.53
C LYS A 25 6.54 -1.63 -11.83
N ASP A 26 5.73 -0.62 -12.16
CA ASP A 26 6.22 0.74 -12.38
C ASP A 26 6.83 1.34 -11.11
N PHE A 27 6.33 1.00 -9.92
CA PHE A 27 6.78 1.53 -8.63
C PHE A 27 7.85 0.70 -7.92
N ARG A 28 8.31 -0.43 -8.46
CA ARG A 28 9.32 -1.31 -7.81
C ARG A 28 10.61 -0.60 -7.35
N ARG A 29 10.99 0.52 -7.97
CA ARG A 29 12.18 1.32 -7.60
C ARG A 29 11.89 2.53 -6.71
N ILE A 30 10.61 2.83 -6.48
CA ILE A 30 10.19 3.89 -5.56
C ILE A 30 10.39 3.37 -4.14
N ARG A 31 11.16 4.13 -3.37
CA ARG A 31 11.47 3.84 -1.97
C ARG A 31 10.34 4.32 -1.07
N HIS A 32 10.23 3.67 0.08
CA HIS A 32 9.38 4.16 1.15
C HIS A 32 9.95 5.47 1.71
N PHE A 33 9.11 6.46 2.04
CA PHE A 33 9.57 7.75 2.58
C PHE A 33 10.49 7.58 3.80
N ARG A 34 10.18 6.60 4.66
CA ARG A 34 10.99 6.28 5.84
C ARG A 34 12.39 5.75 5.49
N GLU A 35 12.57 5.10 4.34
CA GLU A 35 13.87 4.58 3.85
C GLU A 35 14.78 5.69 3.30
N VAL A 36 14.23 6.85 2.95
CA VAL A 36 15.00 7.97 2.39
C VAL A 36 15.68 8.74 3.52
N LYS A 37 16.99 8.55 3.66
CA LYS A 37 17.78 9.16 4.76
C LYS A 37 18.16 10.63 4.52
N ARG A 38 18.30 11.07 3.26
CA ARG A 38 18.73 12.43 2.89
C ARG A 38 17.77 13.08 1.91
N ASN A 39 17.57 14.39 2.03
CA ASN A 39 16.79 15.22 1.08
C ASN A 39 15.39 14.67 0.76
N ARG A 40 14.65 14.25 1.79
CA ARG A 40 13.28 13.70 1.68
C ARG A 40 12.31 14.56 0.85
N ASN A 41 12.37 15.89 0.96
CA ASN A 41 11.53 16.79 0.17
C ASN A 41 11.86 16.71 -1.33
N ARG A 42 13.16 16.69 -1.65
CA ARG A 42 13.63 16.57 -3.02
C ARG A 42 13.20 15.24 -3.62
N TYR A 43 13.38 14.15 -2.88
CA TYR A 43 12.90 12.83 -3.26
C TYR A 43 11.40 12.81 -3.58
N LEU A 44 10.57 13.36 -2.68
CA LEU A 44 9.13 13.41 -2.90
C LEU A 44 8.77 14.23 -4.16
N LYS A 45 9.43 15.37 -4.37
CA LYS A 45 9.13 16.28 -5.48
C LYS A 45 9.64 15.80 -6.84
N GLU A 46 10.85 15.25 -6.88
CA GLU A 46 11.56 14.93 -8.13
C GLU A 46 11.43 13.45 -8.52
N GLU A 47 11.23 12.53 -7.57
CA GLU A 47 11.13 11.09 -7.86
C GLU A 47 9.71 10.57 -7.65
N SER A 48 9.14 10.76 -6.45
CA SER A 48 7.84 10.17 -6.12
C SER A 48 6.68 10.85 -6.83
N LYS A 49 6.62 12.19 -6.83
CA LYS A 49 5.53 12.98 -7.43
C LYS A 49 5.37 12.72 -8.93
N PRO A 50 6.42 12.84 -9.77
CA PRO A 50 6.24 12.68 -11.22
C PRO A 50 5.84 11.25 -11.57
N LYS A 51 6.31 10.27 -10.80
CA LYS A 51 5.92 8.87 -10.96
C LYS A 51 4.45 8.65 -10.63
N LEU A 52 3.97 9.27 -9.56
CA LEU A 52 2.57 9.23 -9.13
C LEU A 52 1.64 9.87 -10.17
N GLU A 53 1.99 11.05 -10.66
CA GLU A 53 1.20 11.76 -11.69
C GLU A 53 1.12 10.97 -12.99
N LYS A 54 2.23 10.34 -13.41
CA LYS A 54 2.23 9.45 -14.58
C LYS A 54 1.33 8.23 -14.36
N ALA A 55 1.33 7.66 -13.15
CA ALA A 55 0.53 6.49 -12.82
C ALA A 55 -0.97 6.79 -12.82
N VAL A 56 -1.39 7.90 -12.21
CA VAL A 56 -2.80 8.35 -12.19
C VAL A 56 -3.34 8.58 -13.61
N ARG A 57 -2.51 9.03 -14.55
CA ARG A 57 -2.92 9.18 -15.96
C ARG A 57 -2.98 7.87 -16.75
N LYS A 58 -2.26 6.83 -16.29
CA LYS A 58 -2.05 5.59 -17.05
C LYS A 58 -2.94 4.44 -16.55
N TYR A 59 -3.27 4.43 -15.27
CA TYR A 59 -3.98 3.35 -14.59
C TYR A 59 -5.18 3.89 -13.85
N TYR A 60 -6.14 3.02 -13.52
CA TYR A 60 -7.18 3.34 -12.56
C TYR A 60 -6.59 3.36 -11.14
N LEU A 61 -6.02 4.50 -10.79
CA LEU A 61 -5.40 4.80 -9.50
C LEU A 61 -6.01 6.09 -8.93
N GLU A 62 -6.78 5.96 -7.87
CA GLU A 62 -7.31 7.11 -7.13
C GLU A 62 -6.55 7.30 -5.83
N LEU A 63 -6.21 8.56 -5.55
CA LEU A 63 -5.47 8.97 -4.37
C LEU A 63 -6.30 9.98 -3.61
N ARG A 64 -6.64 9.65 -2.38
CA ARG A 64 -7.38 10.55 -1.50
C ARG A 64 -6.52 10.91 -0.32
N TYR A 65 -6.55 12.20 0.04
CA TYR A 65 -5.87 12.74 1.21
C TYR A 65 -6.89 13.35 2.14
N TYR A 66 -6.86 12.91 3.39
CA TYR A 66 -7.73 13.39 4.45
C TYR A 66 -6.86 14.11 5.47
N PRO A 67 -7.10 15.40 5.75
CA PRO A 67 -6.34 16.13 6.76
C PRO A 67 -6.61 15.63 8.19
N LYS A 68 -7.70 14.88 8.39
CA LYS A 68 -8.07 14.20 9.64
C LYS A 68 -8.86 12.93 9.33
N ILE A 69 -8.68 11.89 10.14
CA ILE A 69 -9.56 10.71 10.19
C ILE A 69 -10.87 11.12 10.86
N GLY A 70 -11.97 11.09 10.12
CA GLY A 70 -13.30 11.52 10.58
C GLY A 70 -14.38 11.07 9.61
N HIS A 71 -15.54 11.73 9.64
CA HIS A 71 -16.71 11.34 8.86
C HIS A 71 -16.41 11.09 7.37
N TYR A 72 -15.88 12.08 6.65
CA TYR A 72 -15.56 11.96 5.22
C TYR A 72 -14.53 10.87 4.88
N PHE A 73 -13.60 10.58 5.80
CA PHE A 73 -12.67 9.46 5.60
C PHE A 73 -13.43 8.14 5.66
N TRP A 74 -14.27 7.96 6.67
CA TRP A 74 -15.03 6.72 6.86
C TRP A 74 -16.09 6.50 5.78
N GLU A 75 -16.77 7.56 5.33
CA GLU A 75 -17.73 7.48 4.21
C GLU A 75 -17.06 6.94 2.95
N ASP A 76 -15.90 7.47 2.58
CA ASP A 76 -15.16 7.00 1.41
C ASP A 76 -14.67 5.56 1.60
N VAL A 77 -14.14 5.20 2.78
CA VAL A 77 -13.71 3.83 3.07
C VAL A 77 -14.88 2.85 2.94
N GLU A 78 -16.05 3.18 3.51
CA GLU A 78 -17.27 2.38 3.39
C GLU A 78 -17.74 2.26 1.94
N TYR A 79 -17.73 3.37 1.19
CA TYR A 79 -18.10 3.38 -0.22
C TYR A 79 -17.23 2.44 -1.05
N TYR A 80 -15.90 2.51 -0.93
CA TYR A 80 -15.02 1.63 -1.70
C TYR A 80 -15.03 0.19 -1.19
N ALA A 81 -15.25 -0.04 0.11
CA ALA A 81 -15.33 -1.38 0.68
C ALA A 81 -16.49 -2.21 0.08
N GLN A 82 -17.58 -1.57 -0.36
CA GLN A 82 -18.69 -2.25 -1.04
C GLN A 82 -18.27 -3.01 -2.32
N PHE A 83 -17.19 -2.55 -2.96
CA PHE A 83 -16.66 -3.13 -4.20
C PHE A 83 -15.24 -3.68 -4.03
N GLY A 84 -14.70 -3.60 -2.82
CA GLY A 84 -13.31 -3.91 -2.53
C GLY A 84 -13.08 -5.40 -2.37
N LEU A 85 -12.02 -5.92 -2.99
CA LEU A 85 -11.53 -7.27 -2.69
C LEU A 85 -10.66 -7.29 -1.43
N GLU A 86 -9.95 -6.19 -1.17
CA GLU A 86 -9.00 -6.10 -0.06
C GLU A 86 -8.84 -4.66 0.46
N ILE A 87 -8.74 -4.51 1.78
CA ILE A 87 -8.33 -3.30 2.48
C ILE A 87 -7.01 -3.55 3.20
N ILE A 88 -5.96 -2.85 2.77
CA ILE A 88 -4.70 -2.81 3.51
C ILE A 88 -4.76 -1.61 4.46
N ALA A 89 -4.73 -1.85 5.77
CA ALA A 89 -4.81 -0.80 6.77
C ALA A 89 -3.49 -0.65 7.53
N ASP A 90 -3.11 0.60 7.75
CA ASP A 90 -2.09 1.01 8.71
C ASP A 90 -2.40 0.40 10.08
N ASP A 91 -1.37 -0.02 10.80
CA ASP A 91 -1.47 -0.70 12.10
C ASP A 91 -2.38 0.03 13.10
N LYS A 92 -2.38 1.37 13.07
CA LYS A 92 -3.18 2.19 13.99
C LYS A 92 -4.64 2.32 13.58
N LEU A 93 -4.96 2.11 12.31
CA LEU A 93 -6.35 2.05 11.81
C LEU A 93 -6.92 0.64 11.84
N TRP A 94 -6.06 -0.38 11.84
CA TRP A 94 -6.43 -1.79 11.73
C TRP A 94 -7.65 -2.19 12.57
N ARG A 95 -7.62 -1.95 13.89
CA ARG A 95 -8.73 -2.34 14.79
C ARG A 95 -10.03 -1.64 14.45
N ALA A 96 -9.97 -0.36 14.08
CA ALA A 96 -11.15 0.42 13.71
C ALA A 96 -11.72 -0.05 12.37
N VAL A 97 -10.88 -0.45 11.42
CA VAL A 97 -11.30 -1.03 10.14
C VAL A 97 -11.93 -2.40 10.37
N VAL A 98 -11.26 -3.30 11.09
CA VAL A 98 -11.79 -4.65 11.37
C VAL A 98 -13.15 -4.58 12.06
N GLY A 99 -13.29 -3.80 13.13
CA GLY A 99 -14.57 -3.69 13.85
C GLY A 99 -15.70 -3.05 13.05
N ARG A 100 -15.39 -2.37 11.94
CA ARG A 100 -16.39 -1.72 11.08
C ARG A 100 -16.83 -2.59 9.90
N PHE A 101 -15.99 -3.55 9.52
CA PHE A 101 -16.19 -4.44 8.37
C PHE A 101 -16.20 -5.91 8.78
N GLU A 102 -16.47 -6.22 10.05
CA GLU A 102 -16.47 -7.59 10.59
C GLU A 102 -17.43 -8.52 9.83
N ASP A 103 -18.57 -7.99 9.39
CA ASP A 103 -19.61 -8.73 8.67
C ASP A 103 -19.52 -8.61 7.13
N VAL A 104 -18.47 -7.98 6.61
CA VAL A 104 -18.30 -7.75 5.16
C VAL A 104 -17.34 -8.77 4.56
N GLN A 105 -17.67 -9.31 3.40
CA GLN A 105 -16.83 -10.25 2.64
C GLN A 105 -15.67 -9.52 1.95
N ILE A 106 -14.78 -8.91 2.71
CA ILE A 106 -13.59 -8.21 2.23
C ILE A 106 -12.35 -8.70 2.96
N SER A 107 -11.25 -8.95 2.23
CA SER A 107 -9.96 -9.24 2.86
C SER A 107 -9.48 -7.99 3.58
N ILE A 108 -9.15 -8.07 4.87
CA ILE A 108 -8.51 -6.97 5.58
C ILE A 108 -7.09 -7.42 5.91
N VAL A 109 -6.09 -6.63 5.52
CA VAL A 109 -4.67 -6.91 5.76
C VAL A 109 -4.04 -5.81 6.61
N LYS A 110 -3.35 -6.22 7.67
CA LYS A 110 -2.64 -5.31 8.57
C LYS A 110 -1.25 -5.01 8.01
N GLU A 111 -0.88 -3.73 7.95
CA GLU A 111 0.40 -3.29 7.39
C GLU A 111 1.62 -3.97 8.04
N GLY A 112 1.67 -4.02 9.36
CA GLY A 112 2.80 -4.55 10.13
C GLY A 112 3.08 -6.02 9.88
N ASP A 113 2.10 -6.78 9.40
CA ASP A 113 2.24 -8.22 9.15
C ASP A 113 2.87 -8.51 7.78
N ILE A 114 2.86 -7.53 6.86
CA ILE A 114 3.35 -7.70 5.48
C ILE A 114 4.86 -7.94 5.44
N ALA A 115 5.64 -7.21 6.24
CA ALA A 115 7.10 -7.35 6.23
C ALA A 115 7.54 -8.73 6.72
N SER A 116 6.92 -9.21 7.80
CA SER A 116 7.18 -10.55 8.35
C SER A 116 6.80 -11.64 7.34
N ALA A 117 5.61 -11.54 6.73
CA ALA A 117 5.17 -12.49 5.71
C ALA A 117 6.12 -12.55 4.49
N ILE A 118 6.66 -11.40 4.04
CA ILE A 118 7.66 -11.36 2.96
C ILE A 118 8.91 -12.15 3.34
N GLU A 119 9.43 -11.97 4.56
CA GLU A 119 10.65 -12.66 5.00
C GLU A 119 10.42 -14.16 5.19
N GLU A 120 9.28 -14.56 5.74
CA GLU A 120 8.88 -15.97 5.84
C GLU A 120 8.76 -16.64 4.46
N LEU A 121 8.14 -15.95 3.50
CA LEU A 121 8.00 -16.45 2.12
C LEU A 121 9.35 -16.58 1.40
N LYS A 122 10.29 -15.66 1.63
CA LYS A 122 11.66 -15.78 1.11
C LYS A 122 12.39 -17.00 1.69
N GLN A 123 12.23 -17.26 2.99
CA GLN A 123 12.81 -18.45 3.62
C GLN A 123 12.18 -19.74 3.08
N LYS A 124 10.84 -19.77 2.94
CA LYS A 124 10.11 -20.88 2.32
C LYS A 124 10.57 -21.14 0.89
N LEU A 125 10.72 -20.08 0.09
CA LEU A 125 11.23 -20.15 -1.28
C LEU A 125 12.64 -20.74 -1.33
N TRP A 126 13.55 -20.25 -0.49
CA TRP A 126 14.92 -20.74 -0.43
C TRP A 126 14.98 -22.23 -0.08
N LYS A 127 14.17 -22.66 0.89
CA LYS A 127 14.07 -24.08 1.27
C LYS A 127 13.51 -24.93 0.12
N ALA A 128 12.42 -24.50 -0.52
CA ALA A 128 11.82 -25.20 -1.64
C ALA A 128 12.80 -25.34 -2.83
N GLN A 129 13.58 -24.30 -3.14
CA GLN A 129 14.61 -24.34 -4.17
C GLN A 129 15.72 -25.36 -3.84
N LYS A 130 16.13 -25.42 -2.58
CA LYS A 130 17.14 -26.41 -2.11
C LYS A 130 16.61 -27.84 -2.22
N GLU A 131 15.33 -28.05 -1.93
CA GLU A 131 14.65 -29.34 -1.98
C GLU A 131 14.15 -29.72 -3.37
N LYS A 132 14.25 -28.79 -4.35
CA LYS A 132 13.69 -28.90 -5.71
C LYS A 132 12.18 -29.17 -5.72
N ASP A 133 11.47 -28.66 -4.71
CA ASP A 133 10.01 -28.71 -4.64
C ASP A 133 9.41 -27.60 -5.51
N ILE A 134 9.07 -27.96 -6.74
CA ILE A 134 8.56 -27.03 -7.76
C ILE A 134 7.18 -26.48 -7.39
N ILE A 135 6.34 -27.27 -6.71
CA ILE A 135 4.98 -26.86 -6.35
C ILE A 135 5.06 -25.79 -5.27
N THR A 136 5.78 -26.07 -4.18
CA THR A 136 5.97 -25.12 -3.09
C THR A 136 6.69 -23.86 -3.56
N GLN A 137 7.65 -23.99 -4.50
CA GLN A 137 8.31 -22.84 -5.09
C GLN A 137 7.31 -21.93 -5.82
N ALA A 138 6.49 -22.47 -6.72
CA ALA A 138 5.54 -21.69 -7.51
C ALA A 138 4.48 -21.00 -6.61
N GLU A 139 3.99 -21.69 -5.58
CA GLU A 139 3.06 -21.12 -4.61
C GLU A 139 3.70 -19.97 -3.82
N ALA A 140 4.91 -20.16 -3.30
CA ALA A 140 5.64 -19.15 -2.55
C ALA A 140 5.98 -17.92 -3.41
N GLU A 141 6.36 -18.11 -4.68
CA GLU A 141 6.61 -17.00 -5.62
C GLU A 141 5.35 -16.17 -5.85
N ARG A 142 4.21 -16.84 -6.07
CA ARG A 142 2.92 -16.17 -6.29
C ARG A 142 2.50 -15.38 -5.05
N GLU A 143 2.57 -15.98 -3.87
CA GLU A 143 2.25 -15.30 -2.61
C GLU A 143 3.20 -14.13 -2.33
N LEU A 144 4.49 -14.31 -2.58
CA LEU A 144 5.49 -13.27 -2.40
C LEU A 144 5.21 -12.06 -3.30
N GLU A 145 4.84 -12.29 -4.56
CA GLU A 145 4.47 -11.19 -5.46
C GLU A 145 3.26 -10.40 -4.92
N TYR A 146 2.22 -11.07 -4.38
CA TYR A 146 1.09 -10.37 -3.76
C TYR A 146 1.53 -9.49 -2.57
N TYR A 147 2.35 -10.01 -1.66
CA TYR A 147 2.84 -9.20 -0.54
C TYR A 147 3.75 -8.04 -0.97
N LEU A 148 4.55 -8.23 -2.02
CA LEU A 148 5.34 -7.15 -2.60
C LEU A 148 4.46 -6.06 -3.22
N GLN A 149 3.36 -6.44 -3.87
CA GLN A 149 2.37 -5.49 -4.39
C GLN A 149 1.73 -4.68 -3.26
N ARG A 150 1.32 -5.33 -2.16
CA ARG A 150 0.78 -4.65 -0.96
C ARG A 150 1.79 -3.65 -0.38
N LYS A 151 3.05 -4.05 -0.22
CA LYS A 151 4.14 -3.16 0.24
C LYS A 151 4.29 -1.92 -0.65
N ILE A 152 4.16 -2.08 -1.97
CA ILE A 152 4.23 -0.96 -2.91
C ILE A 152 3.02 -0.04 -2.77
N LEU A 153 1.81 -0.56 -2.59
CA LEU A 153 0.62 0.27 -2.33
C LEU A 153 0.75 1.11 -1.05
N ILE A 154 1.27 0.50 0.02
CA ILE A 154 1.60 1.22 1.27
C ILE A 154 2.62 2.32 0.98
N THR A 155 3.68 2.00 0.25
CA THR A 155 4.71 2.99 -0.15
C THR A 155 4.11 4.17 -0.91
N ILE A 156 3.18 3.91 -1.83
CA ILE A 156 2.46 4.96 -2.57
C ILE A 156 1.63 5.82 -1.60
N ALA A 157 0.86 5.19 -0.72
CA ALA A 157 0.02 5.87 0.27
C ALA A 157 0.87 6.78 1.17
N ASP A 158 1.94 6.24 1.75
CA ASP A 158 2.78 6.93 2.73
C ASP A 158 3.57 8.09 2.09
N ASN A 159 4.08 7.88 0.87
CA ASN A 159 4.71 8.94 0.09
C ASN A 159 3.69 10.04 -0.26
N HIS A 160 2.44 9.68 -0.59
CA HIS A 160 1.39 10.64 -0.90
C HIS A 160 1.00 11.48 0.32
N VAL A 161 0.79 10.88 1.50
CA VAL A 161 0.53 11.62 2.76
C VAL A 161 1.64 12.63 3.01
N ASN A 162 2.89 12.19 2.92
CA ASN A 162 4.04 13.04 3.21
C ASN A 162 4.22 14.17 2.20
N LEU A 163 3.90 13.93 0.92
CA LEU A 163 3.91 14.95 -0.12
C LEU A 163 2.85 16.03 0.16
N ARG A 164 1.62 15.62 0.50
CA ARG A 164 0.51 16.54 0.79
C ARG A 164 0.75 17.35 2.06
N ARG A 165 1.23 16.72 3.14
CA ARG A 165 1.57 17.39 4.40
C ARG A 165 2.57 18.52 4.21
N ARG A 166 3.61 18.28 3.40
CA ARG A 166 4.74 19.20 3.25
C ARG A 166 4.44 20.41 2.35
N GLY A 167 3.18 20.58 1.91
CA GLY A 167 2.79 21.67 1.03
C GLY A 167 3.48 21.64 -0.33
N LEU A 168 4.09 20.50 -0.69
CA LEU A 168 4.67 20.26 -2.02
C LEU A 168 3.51 19.96 -2.97
N LYS A 169 2.70 21.00 -3.22
CA LYS A 169 1.48 20.92 -4.03
C LYS A 169 1.82 20.64 -5.50
N HIS A 170 0.79 20.19 -6.20
CA HIS A 170 0.71 19.91 -7.63
C HIS A 170 1.32 21.03 -8.47
#